data_AF-A0A151J5M9-F1
#
_entry.id   AF-A0A151J5M9-F1
#
_cell.length_a   1.000
_cell.length_b   1.000
_cell.length_c   1.000
_cell.angle_alpha   90.00
_cell.angle_beta   90.00
_cell.angle_gamma   90.00
#
_symmetry.space_group_name_H-M   'P 1'
#
loop_
_entity.id
_entity.type
_entity.pdbx_description
1 polymer ?
#
loop_
_entity_poly.entity_id
_entity_poly.type
_entity_poly.pdbx_seq_one_letter_code
_entity_poly.pdbx_strand_id
1 'polypeptide(L)'
;MGDISQPQRIIIRNAQQDESKSPSFVTKRDRIAKQYHIIRSWKPRSDVYITLVMNKLLLLEIPCPLCIESMSAFMQTCSGVFLPLILVPLANFSVTVGSGVYNVPHITDIRGIFRRTLSIYQPIFPKIAMIFTFHALLAGFIAYSEIKSYLRMLDMQYLMEEEKEQKLKNNIL
;
A
#
# COMPACT_ATOMS: atom_id res chain seq x y z
N MET A 1 -50.46 -1.57 -41.39
CA MET A 1 -49.13 -1.40 -42.02
C MET A 1 -48.47 -0.22 -41.33
N GLY A 2 -47.45 -0.34 -40.51
CA GLY A 2 -46.66 -1.48 -40.03
C GLY A 2 -45.74 -0.92 -38.94
N ASP A 3 -45.47 -1.75 -37.94
CA ASP A 3 -44.70 -1.49 -36.73
C ASP A 3 -43.26 -0.99 -37.00
N ILE A 4 -42.63 -0.39 -35.98
CA ILE A 4 -41.46 -0.93 -35.24
C ILE A 4 -41.05 0.12 -34.21
N SER A 5 -41.68 0.08 -33.04
CA SER A 5 -41.07 0.56 -31.81
C SER A 5 -40.05 -0.50 -31.38
N GLN A 6 -38.75 -0.28 -31.65
CA GLN A 6 -37.70 -1.11 -31.06
C GLN A 6 -37.63 -0.82 -29.56
N PRO A 7 -37.91 -1.79 -28.67
CA PRO A 7 -37.51 -1.66 -27.28
C PRO A 7 -36.02 -1.96 -27.21
N GLN A 8 -35.22 -1.02 -26.71
CA GLN A 8 -33.86 -1.32 -26.27
C GLN A 8 -33.94 -2.48 -25.28
N ARG A 9 -33.40 -3.65 -25.67
CA ARG A 9 -33.06 -4.71 -24.72
C ARG A 9 -31.94 -4.17 -23.84
N ILE A 10 -32.30 -3.46 -22.80
CA ILE A 10 -31.45 -3.32 -21.62
C ILE A 10 -31.34 -4.75 -21.09
N ILE A 11 -30.21 -5.40 -21.35
CA ILE A 11 -29.84 -6.61 -20.62
C ILE A 11 -29.60 -6.14 -19.19
N ILE A 12 -30.65 -6.16 -18.38
CA ILE A 12 -30.51 -6.10 -16.93
C ILE A 12 -29.78 -7.40 -16.58
N ARG A 13 -28.47 -7.31 -16.36
CA ARG A 13 -27.77 -8.37 -15.62
C ARG A 13 -28.41 -8.38 -14.25
N ASN A 14 -29.30 -9.34 -14.01
CA ASN A 14 -29.84 -9.59 -12.69
C ASN A 14 -28.67 -9.86 -11.75
N ALA A 15 -28.59 -9.09 -10.66
CA ALA A 15 -27.59 -9.24 -9.60
C ALA A 15 -27.63 -10.64 -8.93
N GLN A 16 -28.62 -11.48 -9.26
CA GLN A 16 -28.71 -12.86 -8.80
C GLN A 16 -27.66 -13.81 -9.39
N GLN A 17 -26.93 -13.44 -10.45
CA GLN A 17 -25.93 -14.35 -11.03
C GLN A 17 -24.53 -14.24 -10.40
N ASP A 18 -24.33 -13.30 -9.48
CA ASP A 18 -23.11 -13.22 -8.66
C ASP A 18 -23.24 -13.98 -7.32
N GLU A 19 -24.39 -14.59 -7.03
CA GLU A 19 -24.69 -15.23 -5.74
C GLU A 19 -24.27 -16.72 -5.64
N SER A 20 -23.48 -17.26 -6.57
CA SER A 20 -23.03 -18.66 -6.51
C SER A 20 -21.51 -18.89 -6.61
N LYS A 21 -20.68 -17.87 -6.37
CA LYS A 21 -19.25 -18.12 -6.15
C LYS A 21 -18.97 -18.14 -4.65
N SER A 22 -18.89 -19.34 -4.08
CA SER A 22 -18.28 -19.52 -2.77
C SER A 22 -16.92 -18.84 -2.75
N PRO A 23 -16.50 -18.23 -1.62
CA PRO A 23 -15.26 -17.48 -1.55
C PRO A 23 -13.99 -18.36 -1.72
N SER A 24 -14.15 -19.67 -1.84
CA SER A 24 -13.06 -20.64 -2.00
C SER A 24 -12.58 -20.88 -3.44
N PHE A 25 -13.26 -20.36 -4.48
CA PHE A 25 -12.88 -20.65 -5.88
C PHE A 25 -12.43 -19.43 -6.68
N VAL A 26 -11.36 -18.76 -6.20
CA VAL A 26 -10.59 -17.83 -7.04
C VAL A 26 -9.72 -18.63 -8.00
N THR A 27 -10.18 -18.76 -9.26
CA THR A 27 -9.43 -19.51 -10.28
C THR A 27 -8.09 -18.82 -10.61
N LYS A 28 -7.10 -19.59 -11.08
CA LYS A 28 -5.78 -19.07 -11.50
C LYS A 28 -5.91 -17.92 -12.51
N ARG A 29 -6.95 -17.95 -13.36
CA ARG A 29 -7.27 -16.90 -14.34
C ARG A 29 -7.74 -15.60 -13.68
N ASP A 30 -8.55 -15.68 -12.63
CA ASP A 30 -9.02 -14.50 -11.89
C ASP A 30 -7.86 -13.80 -11.17
N ARG A 31 -6.90 -14.58 -10.62
CA ARG A 31 -5.66 -14.03 -10.04
C ARG A 31 -4.83 -13.27 -11.08
N ILE A 32 -4.63 -13.85 -12.27
CA ILE A 32 -3.86 -13.22 -13.36
C ILE A 32 -4.57 -11.96 -13.86
N ALA A 33 -5.89 -12.00 -14.03
CA ALA A 33 -6.68 -10.84 -14.48
C ALA A 33 -6.61 -9.69 -13.46
N LYS A 34 -6.73 -10.00 -12.16
CA LYS A 34 -6.61 -9.02 -11.08
C LYS A 34 -5.20 -8.43 -11.02
N GLN A 35 -4.17 -9.27 -11.15
CA GLN A 35 -2.77 -8.85 -11.16
C GLN A 35 -2.47 -7.95 -12.38
N TYR A 36 -2.98 -8.29 -13.56
CA TYR A 36 -2.85 -7.48 -14.77
C TYR A 36 -3.54 -6.10 -14.62
N HIS A 37 -4.72 -6.07 -14.01
CA HIS A 37 -5.46 -4.84 -13.78
C HIS A 37 -4.75 -3.91 -12.77
N ILE A 38 -4.16 -4.48 -11.72
CA ILE A 38 -3.33 -3.74 -10.75
C ILE A 38 -2.12 -3.13 -11.45
N ILE A 39 -1.37 -3.91 -12.24
CA ILE A 39 -0.18 -3.42 -12.96
C ILE A 39 -0.53 -2.26 -13.91
N ARG A 40 -1.63 -2.37 -14.66
CA ARG A 40 -2.03 -1.35 -15.65
C ARG A 40 -2.51 -0.04 -15.03
N SER A 41 -3.12 -0.10 -13.84
CA SER A 41 -3.68 1.08 -13.16
C SER A 41 -2.76 1.68 -12.10
N TRP A 42 -1.59 1.05 -11.88
CA TRP A 42 -0.67 1.40 -10.81
C TRP A 42 -0.14 2.83 -10.90
N LYS A 43 -0.29 3.58 -9.81
CA LYS A 43 0.34 4.88 -9.61
C LYS A 43 1.49 4.76 -8.60
N PRO A 44 2.76 4.95 -9.04
CA PRO A 44 3.94 4.75 -8.20
C PRO A 44 4.00 5.63 -6.94
N ARG A 45 3.23 6.73 -6.89
CA ARG A 45 3.27 7.67 -5.77
C ARG A 45 2.26 7.34 -4.66
N SER A 46 1.14 6.72 -4.99
CA SER A 46 0.06 6.41 -4.04
C SER A 46 -0.02 4.93 -3.69
N ASP A 47 0.36 4.04 -4.62
CA ASP A 47 -0.04 2.64 -4.55
C ASP A 47 1.06 1.73 -4.00
N VAL A 48 2.19 2.30 -3.56
CA VAL A 48 3.33 1.55 -2.96
C VAL A 48 2.87 0.82 -1.70
N TYR A 49 2.16 1.53 -0.83
CA TYR A 49 1.62 0.97 0.42
C TYR A 49 0.64 -0.16 0.14
N ILE A 50 -0.33 0.07 -0.76
CA ILE A 50 -1.34 -0.95 -1.10
C ILE A 50 -0.69 -2.19 -1.73
N THR A 51 0.30 -1.99 -2.60
CA THR A 51 0.90 -3.11 -3.33
C THR A 51 1.81 -3.96 -2.45
N LEU A 52 2.54 -3.36 -1.52
CA LEU A 52 3.54 -4.06 -0.70
C LEU A 52 2.99 -4.53 0.65
N VAL A 53 2.06 -3.77 1.25
CA VAL A 53 1.51 -4.05 2.57
C VAL A 53 0.13 -4.70 2.45
N MET A 54 -0.82 -4.03 1.77
CA MET A 54 -2.20 -4.55 1.70
C MET A 54 -2.34 -5.83 0.89
N ASN A 55 -1.65 -5.98 -0.24
CA ASN A 55 -1.72 -7.22 -1.01
C ASN A 55 -1.17 -8.42 -0.22
N LYS A 56 -0.10 -8.23 0.55
CA LYS A 56 0.48 -9.28 1.41
C LYS A 56 -0.48 -9.68 2.54
N LEU A 57 -1.19 -8.70 3.10
CA LEU A 57 -2.25 -8.94 4.08
C LEU A 57 -3.44 -9.71 3.47
N LEU A 58 -3.92 -9.28 2.29
CA LEU A 58 -5.06 -9.90 1.59
C LEU A 58 -4.77 -11.32 1.07
N LEU A 59 -3.52 -11.58 0.69
CA LEU A 59 -3.08 -12.91 0.26
C LEU A 59 -2.74 -13.84 1.43
N LEU A 60 -2.85 -13.35 2.68
CA LEU A 60 -2.47 -14.05 3.91
C LEU A 60 -1.10 -14.73 3.80
N GLU A 61 -0.17 -14.11 3.06
CA GLU A 61 1.08 -14.73 2.62
C GLU A 61 2.14 -14.72 3.73
N ILE A 62 1.96 -13.86 4.74
CA ILE A 62 2.88 -13.69 5.88
C ILE A 62 2.05 -13.78 7.18
N PRO A 63 2.24 -14.82 8.02
CA PRO A 63 1.42 -15.04 9.21
C PRO A 63 1.75 -14.11 10.38
N CYS A 64 2.87 -13.38 10.36
CA CYS A 64 3.30 -12.55 11.50
C CYS A 64 2.79 -11.09 11.41
N PRO A 65 1.86 -10.67 12.28
CA PRO A 65 1.35 -9.29 12.30
C PRO A 65 2.45 -8.27 12.60
N LEU A 66 3.43 -8.64 13.44
CA LEU A 66 4.59 -7.81 13.77
C LEU A 66 5.49 -7.54 12.55
N CYS A 67 5.56 -8.48 11.60
CA CYS A 67 6.36 -8.33 10.39
C CYS A 67 5.74 -7.31 9.42
N ILE A 68 4.41 -7.33 9.29
CA ILE A 68 3.68 -6.37 8.46
C ILE A 68 3.75 -4.97 9.08
N GLU A 69 3.59 -4.87 10.40
CA GLU A 69 3.73 -3.61 11.12
C GLU A 69 5.13 -3.00 10.95
N SER A 70 6.18 -3.76 11.22
CA SER A 70 7.57 -3.29 11.06
C SER A 70 7.92 -2.94 9.62
N MET A 71 7.44 -3.69 8.64
CA MET A 71 7.63 -3.39 7.22
C MET A 71 6.92 -2.09 6.80
N SER A 72 5.70 -1.85 7.30
CA SER A 72 4.96 -0.61 7.04
C SER A 72 5.67 0.61 7.63
N ALA A 73 6.15 0.50 8.87
CA ALA A 73 6.92 1.55 9.55
C ALA A 73 8.24 1.84 8.83
N PHE A 74 8.93 0.80 8.37
CA PHE A 74 10.15 0.95 7.58
C PHE A 74 9.89 1.69 6.27
N MET A 75 8.92 1.26 5.48
CA MET A 75 8.58 1.89 4.20
C MET A 75 8.17 3.36 4.36
N GLN A 76 7.34 3.65 5.36
CA GLN A 76 6.90 5.01 5.65
C GLN A 76 8.05 5.91 6.09
N THR A 77 8.97 5.38 6.89
CA THR A 77 10.16 6.11 7.34
C THR A 77 11.16 6.33 6.21
N CYS A 78 11.39 5.31 5.37
CA CYS A 78 12.26 5.44 4.20
C CYS A 78 11.76 6.51 3.24
N SER A 79 10.46 6.50 2.92
CA SER A 79 9.84 7.49 2.06
C SER A 79 9.77 8.89 2.70
N GLY A 80 9.43 8.97 3.99
CA GLY A 80 9.11 10.23 4.66
C GLY A 80 10.31 10.95 5.27
N VAL A 81 11.36 10.22 5.63
CA VAL A 81 12.50 10.76 6.39
C VAL A 81 13.82 10.54 5.66
N PHE A 82 14.17 9.30 5.31
CA PHE A 82 15.49 9.01 4.73
C PHE A 82 15.65 9.55 3.30
N LEU A 83 14.64 9.36 2.46
CA LEU A 83 14.64 9.82 1.08
C LEU A 83 14.88 11.35 0.98
N PRO A 84 14.13 12.22 1.68
CA PRO A 84 14.42 13.65 1.67
C PRO A 84 15.77 14.00 2.33
N LEU A 85 16.19 13.29 3.40
CA LEU A 85 17.50 13.52 4.03
C LEU A 85 18.67 13.38 3.04
N ILE A 86 18.54 12.49 2.06
CA ILE A 86 19.55 12.24 1.02
C ILE A 86 19.35 13.17 -0.17
N LEU A 87 18.11 13.34 -0.64
CA LEU A 87 17.82 14.15 -1.83
C LEU A 87 18.08 15.65 -1.62
N VAL A 88 17.75 16.20 -0.45
CA VAL A 88 17.93 17.63 -0.15
C VAL A 88 19.39 18.08 -0.29
N PRO A 89 20.39 17.43 0.34
CA PRO A 89 21.78 17.84 0.19
C PRO A 89 22.25 17.63 -1.25
N LEU A 90 21.88 16.53 -1.92
CA LEU A 90 22.25 16.29 -3.31
C LEU A 90 21.72 17.38 -4.26
N ALA A 91 20.47 17.78 -4.09
CA ALA A 91 19.86 18.85 -4.87
C ALA A 91 20.57 20.19 -4.62
N ASN A 92 20.84 20.53 -3.35
CA ASN A 92 21.53 21.77 -2.99
C ASN A 92 22.97 21.81 -3.51
N PHE A 93 23.72 20.69 -3.45
CA PHE A 93 25.06 20.60 -4.04
C PHE A 93 25.03 20.70 -5.56
N SER A 94 24.06 20.07 -6.22
CA SER A 94 23.91 20.15 -7.69
C SER A 94 23.66 21.59 -8.15
N VAL A 95 22.79 22.33 -7.46
CA VAL A 95 22.48 23.73 -7.78
C VAL A 95 23.69 24.64 -7.50
N THR A 96 24.36 24.45 -6.37
CA THR A 96 25.50 25.30 -5.99
C THR A 96 26.71 25.10 -6.89
N VAL A 97 27.04 23.85 -7.27
CA VAL A 97 28.09 23.55 -8.26
C VAL A 97 27.77 24.19 -9.61
N GLY A 98 26.52 24.11 -10.07
CA GLY A 98 26.10 24.71 -11.35
C GLY A 98 26.11 26.24 -11.36
N SER A 99 25.95 26.88 -10.19
CA SER A 99 25.89 28.34 -10.08
C SER A 99 27.26 29.04 -10.13
N GLY A 100 28.35 28.36 -9.74
CA GLY A 100 29.69 28.97 -9.64
C GLY A 100 29.84 30.09 -8.60
N VAL A 101 28.79 30.44 -7.86
CA VAL A 101 28.76 31.55 -6.89
C VAL A 101 29.40 31.16 -5.55
N TYR A 102 29.33 29.87 -5.19
CA TYR A 102 29.75 29.37 -3.88
C TYR A 102 30.95 28.44 -3.99
N ASN A 103 31.90 28.58 -3.06
CA ASN A 103 33.04 27.66 -2.95
C ASN A 103 32.61 26.34 -2.29
N VAL A 104 32.08 25.44 -3.11
CA VAL A 104 31.70 24.07 -2.72
C VAL A 104 32.88 23.11 -2.92
N PRO A 105 33.03 22.09 -2.03
CA PRO A 105 34.09 21.10 -2.18
C PRO A 105 33.96 20.37 -3.53
N HIS A 106 35.10 20.09 -4.14
CA HIS A 106 35.15 19.42 -5.44
C HIS A 106 34.47 18.05 -5.36
N ILE A 107 33.84 17.61 -6.46
CA ILE A 107 33.03 16.37 -6.52
C ILE A 107 33.83 15.12 -6.11
N THR A 108 35.16 15.18 -6.25
CA THR A 108 36.11 14.15 -5.88
C THR A 108 36.34 14.02 -4.36
N ASP A 109 36.00 15.03 -3.56
CA ASP A 109 36.13 15.01 -2.09
C ASP A 109 34.82 14.61 -1.39
N ILE A 110 34.47 13.33 -1.55
CA ILE A 110 33.26 12.73 -0.95
C ILE A 110 33.27 12.85 0.58
N ARG A 111 34.45 12.76 1.21
CA ARG A 111 34.60 12.84 2.66
C ARG A 111 34.33 14.25 3.17
N GLY A 112 34.80 15.28 2.46
CA GLY A 112 34.50 16.68 2.75
C GLY A 112 33.01 17.00 2.61
N ILE A 113 32.38 16.51 1.54
CA ILE A 113 30.93 16.65 1.29
C ILE A 113 30.12 16.02 2.42
N PHE A 114 30.44 14.78 2.80
CA PHE A 114 29.74 14.08 3.87
C PHE A 114 29.90 14.77 5.22
N ARG A 115 31.13 15.21 5.57
CA ARG A 115 31.39 15.94 6.82
C ARG A 115 30.61 17.25 6.89
N ARG A 116 30.54 18.03 5.79
CA ARG A 116 29.72 19.25 5.75
C ARG A 116 28.23 18.94 5.92
N THR A 117 27.75 17.92 5.20
CA THR A 117 26.35 17.47 5.26
C THR A 117 25.99 17.06 6.69
N LEU A 118 26.83 16.27 7.35
CA LEU A 118 26.60 15.83 8.71
C LEU A 118 26.63 17.00 9.71
N SER A 119 27.52 17.98 9.52
CA SER A 119 27.56 19.20 10.34
C SER A 119 26.27 20.01 10.25
N ILE A 120 25.67 20.11 9.05
CA ILE A 120 24.37 20.79 8.85
C ILE A 120 23.24 20.03 9.56
N TYR A 121 23.27 18.69 9.53
CA TYR A 121 22.24 17.87 10.17
C TYR A 121 22.39 17.71 11.68
N GLN A 122 23.60 17.83 12.22
CA GLN A 122 23.89 17.71 13.65
C GLN A 122 22.95 18.54 14.55
N PRO A 123 22.71 19.84 14.31
CA PRO A 123 21.80 20.63 15.15
C PRO A 123 20.32 20.26 14.98
N ILE A 124 19.93 19.64 13.86
CA ILE A 124 18.54 19.29 13.53
C ILE A 124 18.22 17.83 13.91
N PHE A 125 19.23 17.04 14.30
CA PHE A 125 19.08 15.66 14.74
C PHE A 125 17.91 15.39 15.71
N PRO A 126 17.71 16.16 16.80
CA PRO A 126 16.58 15.88 17.71
C PRO A 126 15.21 16.07 17.05
N LYS A 127 15.09 16.97 16.06
CA LYS A 127 13.85 17.15 15.28
C LYS A 127 13.63 15.98 14.34
N ILE A 128 14.68 15.48 13.70
CA ILE A 128 14.61 14.30 12.83
C ILE A 128 14.20 13.07 13.64
N ALA A 129 14.75 12.88 14.85
CA ALA A 129 14.37 11.79 15.74
C ALA A 129 12.89 11.86 16.18
N MET A 130 12.38 13.06 16.45
CA MET A 130 10.95 13.28 16.74
C MET A 130 10.06 12.93 15.54
N ILE A 131 10.45 13.33 14.33
CA ILE A 131 9.71 13.02 13.11
C ILE A 131 9.75 11.50 12.83
N PHE A 132 10.91 10.86 13.00
CA PHE A 132 11.07 9.42 12.87
C PHE A 132 10.14 8.65 13.82
N THR A 133 10.15 9.02 15.10
CA THR A 133 9.31 8.35 16.12
C THR A 133 7.82 8.56 15.82
N PHE A 134 7.43 9.77 15.41
CA PHE A 134 6.05 10.03 14.99
C PHE A 134 5.64 9.18 13.78
N HIS A 135 6.47 9.10 12.74
CA HIS A 135 6.19 8.27 11.57
C HIS A 135 6.11 6.78 11.92
N ALA A 136 7.00 6.28 12.78
CA ALA A 136 6.99 4.89 13.21
C ALA A 136 5.71 4.55 14.01
N LEU A 137 5.31 5.40 14.94
CA LEU A 137 4.09 5.21 15.73
C LEU A 137 2.82 5.31 14.87
N LEU A 138 2.76 6.29 13.97
CA LEU A 138 1.63 6.46 13.07
C LEU A 138 1.49 5.29 12.10
N ALA A 139 2.60 4.84 11.52
CA ALA A 139 2.62 3.67 10.64
C ALA A 139 2.15 2.40 11.37
N GLY A 140 2.68 2.17 12.58
CA GLY A 140 2.30 1.03 13.42
C GLY A 140 0.83 1.06 13.80
N PHE A 141 0.30 2.23 14.19
CA PHE A 141 -1.12 2.40 14.50
C PHE A 141 -2.02 2.10 13.31
N ILE A 142 -1.68 2.61 12.12
CA ILE A 142 -2.43 2.34 10.89
C ILE A 142 -2.40 0.84 10.58
N ALA A 143 -1.22 0.23 10.52
CA ALA A 143 -1.07 -1.20 10.24
C ALA A 143 -1.82 -2.08 11.25
N TYR A 144 -1.77 -1.75 12.54
CA TYR A 144 -2.54 -2.44 13.58
C TYR A 144 -4.05 -2.33 13.33
N SER A 145 -4.54 -1.13 13.01
CA SER A 145 -5.96 -0.89 12.74
C SER A 145 -6.46 -1.68 11.51
N GLU A 146 -5.62 -1.80 10.48
CA GLU A 146 -5.90 -2.55 9.26
C GLU A 146 -5.94 -4.05 9.52
N ILE A 147 -4.94 -4.59 10.24
CA ILE A 147 -4.90 -6.01 10.64
C ILE A 147 -6.14 -6.36 11.48
N LYS A 148 -6.47 -5.53 12.48
CA LYS A 148 -7.64 -5.74 13.34
C LYS A 148 -8.94 -5.74 12.56
N SER A 149 -9.09 -4.81 11.62
CA SER A 149 -10.29 -4.70 10.79
C SER A 149 -10.40 -5.89 9.82
N TYR A 150 -9.29 -6.34 9.26
CA TYR A 150 -9.23 -7.49 8.37
C TYR A 150 -9.58 -8.80 9.09
N LEU A 151 -9.03 -9.04 10.30
CA LEU A 151 -9.36 -10.22 11.10
C LEU A 151 -10.86 -10.26 11.45
N ARG A 152 -11.47 -9.12 11.80
CA ARG A 152 -12.92 -9.04 12.05
C ARG A 152 -13.74 -9.38 10.81
N MET A 153 -13.29 -8.94 9.63
CA MET A 153 -13.98 -9.24 8.38
C MET A 153 -13.94 -10.75 8.09
N LEU A 154 -12.80 -11.40 8.30
CA LEU A 154 -12.65 -12.85 8.13
C LEU A 154 -13.56 -13.64 9.07
N ASP A 155 -13.59 -13.25 10.36
CA ASP A 155 -14.45 -13.87 11.37
C ASP A 155 -15.94 -13.79 10.99
N MET A 156 -16.40 -12.62 10.54
CA MET A 156 -17.77 -12.44 10.07
C MET A 156 -18.09 -13.26 8.82
N GLN A 157 -17.13 -13.44 7.90
CA GLN A 157 -17.32 -14.29 6.72
C GLN A 157 -17.47 -15.76 7.10
N TYR A 158 -16.67 -16.23 8.05
CA TYR A 158 -16.75 -17.60 8.55
C TYR A 158 -18.11 -17.90 9.19
N LEU A 159 -18.60 -16.99 10.05
CA LEU A 159 -19.94 -17.11 10.66
C LEU A 159 -21.07 -17.13 9.62
N MET A 160 -20.97 -16.29 8.59
CA MET A 160 -21.95 -16.25 7.50
C MET A 160 -21.96 -17.56 6.67
N GLU A 161 -20.81 -18.22 6.51
CA GLU A 161 -20.75 -19.53 5.86
C GLU A 161 -21.39 -20.62 6.71
N GLU A 162 -21.12 -20.64 8.02
CA GLU A 162 -21.74 -21.59 8.94
C GLU A 162 -23.27 -21.45 8.97
N GLU A 163 -23.80 -20.22 9.03
CA GLU A 163 -25.25 -19.98 8.96
C GLU A 163 -25.87 -20.48 7.66
N LYS A 164 -25.17 -20.30 6.53
CA LYS A 164 -25.62 -20.79 5.22
C LYS A 164 -25.64 -22.32 5.16
N GLU A 165 -24.61 -22.98 5.69
CA GLU A 165 -24.59 -24.44 5.77
C GLU A 165 -25.69 -25.00 6.67
N GLN A 166 -25.97 -24.35 7.80
CA GLN A 166 -27.07 -24.75 8.69
C GLN A 166 -28.44 -24.57 8.03
N LYS A 167 -28.69 -23.44 7.34
CA LYS A 167 -29.93 -23.24 6.58
C LYS A 167 -30.09 -24.26 5.46
N LEU A 168 -29.01 -24.62 4.78
CA LEU A 168 -29.05 -25.65 3.75
C LEU A 168 -29.42 -27.02 4.34
N LYS A 169 -28.82 -27.41 5.47
CA LYS A 169 -29.16 -28.66 6.17
C LYS A 169 -30.63 -28.68 6.62
N ASN A 170 -31.14 -27.58 7.16
CA ASN A 170 -32.53 -27.48 7.61
C ASN A 170 -33.55 -27.45 6.46
N ASN A 171 -33.17 -27.00 5.26
CA ASN A 171 -34.06 -27.01 4.08
C ASN A 171 -34.09 -28.36 3.35
N ILE A 172 -33.16 -29.26 3.64
CA ILE A 172 -33.06 -30.60 3.05
C ILE A 172 -33.80 -31.65 3.89
N LEU A 173 -33.98 -31.40 5.20
CA LEU A 173 -34.74 -32.23 6.13
C LEU A 173 -36.23 -31.83 6.13
#